data_AF-A0A529GQ52-F1
#
_entry.id   AF-A0A529GQ52-F1
#
_cell.length_a   1.000
_cell.length_b   1.000
_cell.length_c   1.000
_cell.angle_alpha   90.00
_cell.angle_beta   90.00
_cell.angle_gamma   90.00
#
_symmetry.space_group_name_H-M   'P 1'
#
loop_
_entity.id
_entity.type
_entity.pdbx_description
1 polymer ?
#
loop_
_entity_poly.entity_id
_entity_poly.type
_entity_poly.pdbx_seq_one_letter_code
_entity_poly.pdbx_strand_id
1 'polypeptide(L)'
;MMPVPIRASRKPAYRGRDLTKAQRVADQNRIIDRIERRANEILANCPDDWQTLSFGQIANDLCVDVKLVWFALSDGNQNGIGVRVAPSDRELLEPFKRCPHGLATSSGRAGRTSA
;
A
#
# COMPACT_ATOMS: atom_id res chain seq x y z
N MET A 1 -11.95 -14.90 -3.27
CA MET A 1 -12.16 -13.43 -3.38
C MET A 1 -11.32 -12.78 -2.30
N MET A 2 -10.47 -11.81 -2.64
CA MET A 2 -9.52 -11.22 -1.69
C MET A 2 -10.25 -10.25 -0.74
N PRO A 3 -10.04 -10.32 0.58
CA PRO A 3 -10.66 -9.40 1.52
C PRO A 3 -10.11 -7.97 1.34
N VAL A 4 -10.97 -6.98 1.56
CA VAL A 4 -10.63 -5.56 1.58
C VAL A 4 -10.73 -5.06 3.02
N PRO A 5 -9.72 -4.35 3.56
CA PRO A 5 -8.45 -4.00 2.92
C PRO A 5 -7.55 -5.22 2.71
N ILE A 6 -6.71 -5.15 1.69
CA ILE A 6 -5.75 -6.19 1.35
C ILE A 6 -4.77 -6.39 2.49
N ARG A 7 -4.53 -7.65 2.83
CA ARG A 7 -3.53 -8.08 3.81
C ARG A 7 -2.45 -8.87 3.11
N ALA A 8 -1.21 -8.38 3.20
CA ALA A 8 -0.09 -9.04 2.55
C ALA A 8 0.46 -10.20 3.39
N SER A 9 0.86 -11.26 2.70
CA SER A 9 1.57 -12.40 3.26
C SER A 9 3.00 -12.02 3.64
N ARG A 10 3.33 -12.15 4.92
CA ARG A 10 4.66 -11.83 5.49
C ARG A 10 5.44 -13.10 5.79
N LYS A 11 6.76 -13.00 5.78
CA LYS A 11 7.60 -14.08 6.30
C LYS A 11 7.60 -14.05 7.83
N PRO A 12 7.48 -15.21 8.51
CA PRO A 12 7.63 -15.25 9.95
C PRO A 12 9.02 -14.75 10.36
N ALA A 13 9.10 -14.06 11.48
CA ALA A 13 10.37 -13.55 12.00
C ALA A 13 11.35 -14.72 12.19
N TYR A 14 12.58 -14.53 11.70
CA TYR A 14 13.63 -15.54 11.85
C TYR A 14 14.11 -15.56 13.31
N ARG A 15 14.04 -16.74 13.95
CA ARG A 15 14.42 -16.94 15.37
C ARG A 15 15.79 -17.63 15.56
N GLY A 16 16.56 -17.83 14.49
CA GLY A 16 17.88 -18.45 14.58
C GLY A 16 18.97 -17.45 14.99
N ARG A 17 20.18 -17.97 15.23
CA ARG A 17 21.34 -17.19 15.72
C ARG A 17 21.97 -16.27 14.66
N ASP A 18 21.64 -16.46 13.38
CA ASP A 18 22.17 -15.64 12.28
C ASP A 18 21.45 -14.28 12.19
N LEU A 19 22.12 -13.24 12.72
CA LEU A 19 21.62 -11.86 12.71
C LEU A 19 21.51 -11.26 11.30
N THR A 20 22.39 -11.66 10.37
CA THR A 20 22.32 -11.20 8.98
C THR A 20 21.05 -11.71 8.31
N LYS A 21 20.70 -12.98 8.58
CA LYS A 21 19.45 -13.58 8.09
C LYS A 21 18.22 -12.96 8.76
N ALA A 22 18.28 -12.65 10.06
CA ALA A 22 17.22 -11.91 10.75
C ALA A 22 16.97 -10.54 10.11
N GLN A 23 18.03 -9.78 9.85
CA GLN A 23 17.95 -8.46 9.22
C GLN A 23 17.35 -8.54 7.82
N ARG A 24 17.79 -9.49 7.00
CA ARG A 24 17.23 -9.72 5.65
C ARG A 24 15.73 -10.01 5.67
N VAL A 25 15.25 -10.81 6.62
CA VAL A 25 13.81 -11.11 6.76
C VAL A 25 13.04 -9.87 7.20
N ALA A 26 13.59 -9.09 8.14
CA ALA A 26 12.98 -7.84 8.57
C ALA A 26 12.88 -6.82 7.42
N ASP A 27 13.93 -6.67 6.62
CA ASP A 27 13.93 -5.76 5.46
C ASP A 27 12.95 -6.22 4.38
N GLN A 28 12.86 -7.53 4.12
CA GLN A 28 11.86 -8.07 3.22
C GLN A 28 10.43 -7.78 3.72
N ASN A 29 10.17 -7.94 5.02
CA ASN A 29 8.86 -7.65 5.61
C ASN A 29 8.51 -6.15 5.52
N ARG A 30 9.48 -5.25 5.68
CA ARG A 30 9.27 -3.80 5.45
C ARG A 30 8.86 -3.49 4.01
N ILE A 31 9.45 -4.20 3.04
CA ILE A 31 9.05 -4.05 1.63
C ILE A 31 7.62 -4.58 1.42
N ILE A 32 7.27 -5.71 2.03
CA ILE A 32 5.93 -6.27 1.99
C ILE A 32 4.89 -5.30 2.57
N ASP A 33 5.22 -4.60 3.66
CA ASP A 33 4.33 -3.57 4.24
C ASP A 33 4.09 -2.40 3.26
N ARG A 34 5.13 -2.02 2.48
CA ARG A 34 4.99 -1.00 1.42
C ARG A 34 4.11 -1.51 0.28
N ILE A 35 4.24 -2.78 -0.09
CA ILE A 35 3.40 -3.43 -1.11
C ILE A 35 1.93 -3.45 -0.66
N GLU A 36 1.65 -3.88 0.58
CA GLU A 36 0.30 -3.87 1.17
C GLU A 36 -0.31 -2.47 1.12
N ARG A 37 0.45 -1.47 1.58
CA ARG A 37 0.00 -0.08 1.56
C ARG A 37 -0.30 0.39 0.13
N ARG A 38 0.61 0.14 -0.82
CA ARG A 38 0.44 0.62 -2.19
C ARG A 38 -0.76 -0.03 -2.88
N ALA A 39 -0.99 -1.32 -2.66
CA ALA A 39 -2.16 -2.01 -3.18
C ALA A 39 -3.46 -1.38 -2.66
N ASN A 40 -3.54 -1.11 -1.36
CA ASN A 40 -4.70 -0.45 -0.75
C ASN A 40 -4.86 1.02 -1.19
N GLU A 41 -3.76 1.76 -1.42
CA GLU A 41 -3.80 3.10 -2.01
C GLU A 41 -4.44 3.08 -3.41
N ILE A 42 -4.07 2.12 -4.26
CA ILE A 42 -4.65 1.99 -5.61
C ILE A 42 -6.16 1.76 -5.51
N LEU A 43 -6.59 0.86 -4.63
CA LEU A 43 -8.02 0.58 -4.41
C LEU A 43 -8.77 1.79 -3.85
N ALA A 44 -8.17 2.52 -2.91
CA ALA A 44 -8.80 3.65 -2.23
C ALA A 44 -9.05 4.85 -3.15
N ASN A 45 -8.20 5.03 -4.18
CA ASN A 45 -8.28 6.13 -5.13
C ASN A 45 -9.13 5.81 -6.36
N CYS A 46 -9.58 4.57 -6.52
CA CYS A 46 -10.38 4.15 -7.65
C CYS A 46 -11.85 3.98 -7.25
N PRO A 47 -12.79 4.67 -7.93
CA PRO A 47 -14.19 4.65 -7.57
C PRO A 47 -14.95 3.43 -8.12
N ASP A 48 -14.30 2.50 -8.82
CA ASP A 48 -14.95 1.34 -9.41
C ASP A 48 -15.11 0.20 -8.40
N ASP A 49 -16.24 -0.51 -8.48
CA ASP A 49 -16.52 -1.65 -7.60
C ASP A 49 -15.69 -2.89 -7.96
N TRP A 50 -15.28 -3.02 -9.22
CA TRP A 50 -14.42 -4.10 -9.71
C TRP A 50 -13.14 -3.51 -10.26
N GLN A 51 -12.02 -3.93 -9.70
CA GLN A 51 -10.71 -3.39 -10.03
C GLN A 51 -9.71 -4.52 -10.24
N THR A 52 -8.80 -4.32 -11.19
CA THR A 52 -7.67 -5.23 -11.38
C THR A 52 -6.41 -4.58 -10.84
N LEU A 53 -5.83 -5.17 -9.80
CA LEU A 53 -4.53 -4.75 -9.29
C LEU A 53 -3.43 -5.42 -10.11
N SER A 54 -2.67 -4.62 -10.85
CA SER A 54 -1.50 -5.08 -11.59
C SER A 54 -0.29 -5.21 -10.68
N PHE A 55 0.28 -6.41 -10.58
CA PHE A 55 1.51 -6.62 -9.80
C PHE A 55 2.70 -5.90 -10.43
N GLY A 56 2.75 -5.83 -11.76
CA GLY A 56 3.79 -5.10 -12.48
C GLY A 56 3.76 -3.60 -12.19
N GLN A 57 2.57 -3.00 -12.07
CA GLN A 57 2.43 -1.59 -11.70
C GLN A 57 2.95 -1.34 -10.28
N ILE A 58 2.53 -2.14 -9.30
CA ILE A 58 2.99 -2.01 -7.92
C ILE A 58 4.50 -2.21 -7.80
N ALA A 59 5.05 -3.19 -8.54
CA ALA A 59 6.47 -3.47 -8.58
C ALA A 59 7.27 -2.28 -9.12
N ASN A 60 6.79 -1.67 -10.22
CA ASN A 60 7.40 -0.48 -10.81
C ASN A 60 7.35 0.71 -9.84
N ASP A 61 6.17 1.01 -9.29
CA ASP A 61 5.95 2.13 -8.35
C ASP A 61 6.87 2.06 -7.12
N LEU A 62 7.16 0.85 -6.64
CA LEU A 62 8.00 0.63 -5.46
C LEU A 62 9.47 0.32 -5.80
N CYS A 63 9.80 0.18 -7.09
CA CYS A 63 11.10 -0.29 -7.57
C CYS A 63 11.53 -1.62 -6.93
N VAL A 64 10.61 -2.59 -6.90
CA VAL A 64 10.83 -3.93 -6.32
C VAL A 64 10.60 -5.02 -7.36
N ASP A 65 11.07 -6.23 -7.07
CA ASP A 65 10.81 -7.39 -7.92
C ASP A 65 9.31 -7.75 -7.90
N VAL A 66 8.72 -7.96 -9.08
CA VAL A 66 7.33 -8.39 -9.25
C VAL A 66 7.04 -9.72 -8.53
N LYS A 67 8.02 -10.62 -8.41
CA LYS A 67 7.90 -11.86 -7.64
C LYS A 67 7.68 -11.60 -6.15
N LEU A 68 8.22 -10.51 -5.62
CA LEU A 68 7.99 -10.13 -4.23
C LEU A 68 6.57 -9.58 -4.03
N VAL A 69 6.06 -8.82 -5.00
CA VAL A 69 4.66 -8.39 -5.01
C VAL A 69 3.72 -9.58 -5.10
N TRP A 70 4.04 -10.53 -5.98
CA TRP A 70 3.31 -11.78 -6.12
C TRP A 70 3.25 -12.58 -4.81
N PHE A 71 4.40 -12.78 -4.17
CA PHE A 71 4.49 -13.41 -2.86
C PHE A 71 3.67 -12.68 -1.79
N ALA A 72 3.69 -11.36 -1.81
CA ALA A 72 2.99 -10.54 -0.83
C ALA A 72 1.48 -10.56 -1.01
N LEU A 73 0.97 -10.54 -2.24
CA LEU A 73 -0.45 -10.26 -2.52
C LEU A 73 -1.27 -11.46 -3.01
N SER A 74 -0.64 -12.61 -3.28
CA SER A 74 -1.32 -13.72 -3.95
C SER A 74 -1.13 -15.08 -3.27
N ASP A 75 -2.21 -15.86 -3.26
CA ASP A 75 -2.24 -17.33 -3.09
C ASP A 75 -2.26 -18.06 -4.46
N GLY A 76 -2.06 -17.37 -5.60
CA GLY A 76 -2.24 -17.94 -6.96
C GLY A 76 -1.56 -17.23 -8.15
N ASN A 77 -1.73 -17.78 -9.35
CA ASN A 77 -0.77 -17.79 -10.49
C ASN A 77 -1.01 -16.75 -11.63
N GLN A 78 -1.19 -15.45 -11.34
CA GLN A 78 -1.45 -14.43 -12.39
C GLN A 78 -0.72 -13.09 -12.16
N ASN A 79 -0.53 -12.30 -13.22
CA ASN A 79 0.16 -10.98 -13.23
C ASN A 79 -0.59 -9.85 -12.49
N GLY A 80 -1.71 -10.19 -11.84
CA GLY A 80 -2.55 -9.28 -11.09
C GLY A 80 -3.70 -10.03 -10.42
N ILE A 81 -4.52 -9.28 -9.68
CA ILE A 81 -5.68 -9.81 -8.97
C ILE A 81 -6.90 -8.93 -9.15
N GLY A 82 -8.03 -9.56 -9.50
CA GLY A 82 -9.33 -8.92 -9.47
C GLY A 82 -9.81 -8.76 -8.04
N VAL A 83 -10.10 -7.53 -7.64
CA VAL A 83 -10.62 -7.17 -6.33
C VAL A 83 -11.97 -6.51 -6.51
N ARG A 84 -12.96 -6.99 -5.77
CA ARG A 84 -14.25 -6.33 -5.66
C ARG A 84 -14.26 -5.51 -4.37
N VAL A 85 -14.45 -4.20 -4.49
CA VAL A 85 -14.53 -3.27 -3.37
C VAL A 85 -16.00 -2.94 -3.15
N ALA A 86 -16.61 -3.50 -2.10
CA ALA A 86 -17.99 -3.14 -1.78
C ALA A 86 -18.05 -1.71 -1.22
N PRO A 87 -19.21 -1.01 -1.32
CA PRO A 87 -19.38 0.30 -0.70
C PRO A 87 -19.03 0.33 0.79
N SER A 88 -19.38 -0.74 1.53
CA SER A 88 -19.03 -0.91 2.94
C SER A 88 -17.52 -1.00 3.21
N ASP A 89 -16.74 -1.49 2.25
CA ASP A 89 -15.29 -1.67 2.40
C ASP A 89 -14.54 -0.36 2.13
N ARG A 90 -15.20 0.63 1.51
CA ARG A 90 -14.56 1.92 1.18
C ARG A 90 -14.19 2.72 2.43
N GLU A 91 -15.01 2.63 3.46
CA GLU A 91 -14.71 3.26 4.76
C GLU A 91 -13.39 2.72 5.34
N LEU A 92 -13.09 1.44 5.13
CA LEU A 92 -11.84 0.80 5.56
C LEU A 92 -10.64 1.23 4.71
N LEU A 93 -10.88 1.74 3.50
CA LEU A 93 -9.86 2.23 2.58
C LEU A 93 -9.56 3.73 2.74
N GLU A 94 -10.39 4.49 3.44
CA GLU A 94 -10.17 5.93 3.70
C GLU A 94 -8.77 6.25 4.24
N PRO A 95 -8.18 5.49 5.20
CA PRO A 95 -6.84 5.78 5.71
C PRO A 95 -5.73 5.65 4.65
N PHE A 96 -6.00 4.96 3.54
CA PHE A 96 -5.06 4.74 2.45
C PHE A 96 -5.26 5.71 1.29
N LYS A 97 -6.28 6.57 1.31
CA LYS A 97 -6.37 7.64 0.33
C LYS A 97 -5.15 8.53 0.50
N ARG A 98 -4.39 8.71 -0.59
CA ARG A 98 -3.33 9.72 -0.60
C ARG A 98 -4.04 11.05 -0.45
N CYS A 99 -3.92 11.68 0.71
CA CYS A 99 -4.23 13.09 0.83
C CYS A 99 -3.38 13.81 -0.23
N PRO A 100 -3.98 14.63 -1.12
CA PRO A 100 -3.19 15.51 -1.96
C PRO A 100 -2.46 16.47 -1.01
N HIS A 101 -1.18 16.23 -0.75
CA HIS A 101 -0.33 17.25 -0.14
C HIS A 101 -0.24 18.41 -1.13
N GLY A 102 -1.07 19.42 -0.92
CA GLY A 102 -1.17 20.57 -1.82
C GLY A 102 -2.06 21.73 -1.38
N LEU A 103 -2.52 21.81 -0.12
CA LEU A 103 -3.06 23.06 0.44
C LEU A 103 -2.34 23.39 1.75
N ALA A 104 -1.07 23.76 1.61
CA ALA A 104 -0.43 24.65 2.56
C ALA A 104 -1.06 26.05 2.39
N THR A 105 -2.11 26.36 3.16
CA THR A 105 -2.57 27.75 3.34
C THR A 105 -1.63 28.44 4.33
N SER A 106 -0.44 28.78 3.85
CA SER A 106 0.39 29.81 4.47
C SER A 106 -0.06 31.19 3.99
N SER A 107 0.06 32.19 4.88
CA SER A 107 -0.01 33.63 4.61
C SER A 107 -1.39 34.28 4.44
N GLY A 108 -1.95 34.68 5.59
CA GLY A 108 -3.02 35.67 5.70
C GLY A 108 -2.95 36.46 7.01
N ARG A 109 -1.76 36.89 7.44
CA ARG A 109 -1.59 37.84 8.55
C ARG A 109 -0.85 39.07 8.07
N ALA A 110 -1.57 39.96 7.40
CA ALA A 110 -1.18 41.35 7.22
C ALA A 110 -2.40 42.21 7.54
N GLY A 111 -2.23 43.16 8.47
CA GLY A 111 -3.29 44.09 8.87
C GLY A 111 -3.35 44.38 10.36
N ARG A 112 -2.21 44.66 11.00
CA ARG A 112 -2.19 45.40 12.26
C ARG A 112 -1.05 46.41 12.23
N THR A 113 -1.34 47.57 11.67
CA THR A 113 -0.63 48.81 12.00
C THR A 113 -1.69 49.86 12.25
N SER A 114 -1.89 50.12 13.54
CA SER A 114 -2.49 51.33 14.06
C SER A 114 -1.43 52.44 14.00
N ALA A 115 -1.78 53.58 13.41
CA ALA A 115 -1.38 54.94 13.79
C ALA A 115 -1.96 55.90 12.75
#